data_AF-A0A0V0YH59-F1
#
_entry.id   AF-A0A0V0YH59-F1
#
_cell.length_a   1.000
_cell.length_b   1.000
_cell.length_c   1.000
_cell.angle_alpha   90.00
_cell.angle_beta   90.00
_cell.angle_gamma   90.00
#
_symmetry.space_group_name_H-M   'P 1'
#
loop_
_entity.id
_entity.type
_entity.pdbx_description
1 polymer ?
#
loop_
_entity_poly.entity_id
_entity_poly.type
_entity_poly.pdbx_seq_one_letter_code
_entity_poly.pdbx_strand_id
1 'polypeptide(L)'
;MTLDEFGTELYVDPWQTFVSIKGKLRKRAFRSPNLAEVVKDYEALANRLLDENCTEYSALCRMNMAKCKNQLGNIDQEAVEYRTAGRLYIRAEKEKESVENRLSMECLYMAMHCYNEAIRLHLSQGQKLLAASLLIELGKELACMQHPEDAIQNFEKAVHLLDTHPHAVGHALRWKLCVETSVGFLADARRTSNFYRQIVESWPNSGSRKLHLNELEIITVMLLLALKPINSEMNDFEKRLLQRYSDESNEAFFTNEGSLLPNDSYIISVEIYLQLKSFVLAINNNDPSAADIALTAMHHHNVKLVHSAKTDASVPLRVLIKSLFYNESSVSLEVDSDFKVRDVINAYAYRTGHNEKDEEFVLRFHDHSSLNSEDPLHVLGVYNDEELIISVRGKILFISLILYKEMKVD
;
A
#
# COMPACT_ATOMS: atom_id res chain seq x y z
N MET A 1 -27.92 50.09 -10.92
CA MET A 1 -27.71 48.65 -11.22
C MET A 1 -28.55 47.87 -10.26
N THR A 2 -29.67 47.35 -10.75
CA THR A 2 -30.56 46.45 -10.01
C THR A 2 -29.92 45.07 -9.94
N LEU A 3 -30.19 44.34 -8.86
CA LEU A 3 -29.66 43.01 -8.54
C LEU A 3 -30.01 41.89 -9.57
N ASP A 4 -30.67 42.23 -10.68
CA ASP A 4 -31.19 41.30 -11.68
C ASP A 4 -30.16 40.93 -12.78
N GLU A 5 -28.94 41.49 -12.75
CA GLU A 5 -27.89 41.25 -13.76
C GLU A 5 -26.86 40.18 -13.37
N PHE A 6 -26.95 39.60 -12.17
CA PHE A 6 -26.26 38.34 -11.88
C PHE A 6 -27.16 37.21 -12.39
N GLY A 7 -26.82 36.69 -13.59
CA GLY A 7 -27.51 35.56 -14.20
C GLY A 7 -27.84 34.48 -13.19
N THR A 8 -29.13 34.35 -12.89
CA THR A 8 -29.67 33.22 -12.15
C THR A 8 -29.54 31.98 -13.03
N GLU A 9 -28.36 31.38 -13.06
CA GLU A 9 -28.32 29.93 -13.20
C GLU A 9 -29.10 29.38 -12.02
N LEU A 10 -30.34 28.97 -12.30
CA LEU A 10 -31.27 28.46 -11.30
C LEU A 10 -30.58 27.29 -10.61
N TYR A 11 -30.19 27.45 -9.34
CA TYR A 11 -29.56 26.37 -8.58
C TYR A 11 -30.45 25.13 -8.63
N VAL A 12 -29.96 24.08 -9.29
CA VAL A 12 -30.66 22.79 -9.36
C VAL A 12 -30.12 21.92 -8.24
N ASP A 13 -31.01 21.51 -7.33
CA ASP A 13 -30.69 20.60 -6.23
C ASP A 13 -30.06 19.29 -6.77
N PRO A 14 -28.83 18.93 -6.34
CA PRO A 14 -28.19 17.68 -6.74
C PRO A 14 -29.04 16.44 -6.44
N TRP A 15 -29.83 16.45 -5.37
CA TRP A 15 -30.70 15.31 -5.03
C TRP A 15 -31.85 15.15 -6.03
N GLN A 16 -32.47 16.26 -6.45
CA GLN A 16 -33.47 16.22 -7.53
C GLN A 16 -32.88 15.71 -8.84
N THR A 17 -31.64 16.11 -9.15
CA THR A 17 -30.89 15.60 -10.30
C THR A 17 -30.70 14.08 -10.20
N PHE A 18 -30.24 13.59 -9.05
CA PHE A 18 -30.08 12.15 -8.79
C PHE A 18 -31.40 11.38 -8.97
N VAL A 19 -32.50 11.88 -8.38
CA VAL A 19 -33.84 11.26 -8.49
C VAL A 19 -34.32 11.24 -9.94
N SER A 20 -34.07 12.30 -10.71
CA SER A 20 -34.40 12.38 -12.13
C SER A 20 -33.65 11.31 -12.95
N ILE A 21 -32.34 11.18 -12.74
CA ILE A 21 -31.51 10.15 -13.40
C ILE A 21 -32.02 8.74 -13.04
N LYS A 22 -32.28 8.47 -11.77
CA LYS A 22 -32.87 7.20 -11.32
C LYS A 22 -34.25 6.95 -11.93
N GLY A 23 -35.03 8.01 -12.19
CA GLY A 23 -36.29 7.96 -12.92
C GLY A 23 -36.13 7.55 -14.39
N LYS A 24 -35.02 7.92 -15.06
CA LYS A 24 -34.71 7.49 -16.43
C LYS A 24 -34.47 5.98 -16.53
N LEU A 25 -34.03 5.32 -15.46
CA LEU A 25 -33.82 3.87 -15.39
C LEU A 25 -35.11 3.05 -15.30
N ARG A 26 -36.24 3.66 -14.92
CA ARG A 26 -37.51 2.93 -14.81
C ARG A 26 -37.99 2.52 -16.20
N LYS A 27 -38.34 1.22 -16.36
CA LYS A 27 -38.94 0.71 -17.60
C LYS A 27 -40.20 1.52 -17.91
N ARG A 28 -40.17 2.28 -18.99
CA ARG A 28 -41.37 2.90 -19.59
C ARG A 28 -41.97 1.88 -20.54
N ALA A 29 -43.30 1.89 -20.68
CA ALA A 29 -43.99 0.98 -21.59
C ALA A 29 -43.31 1.02 -22.98
N PHE A 30 -42.81 -0.13 -23.44
CA PHE A 30 -42.20 -0.36 -24.75
C PHE A 30 -40.85 0.32 -25.05
N ARG A 31 -40.16 0.95 -24.08
CA ARG A 31 -38.82 1.55 -24.32
C ARG A 31 -37.81 1.16 -23.24
N SER A 32 -36.70 0.56 -23.67
CA SER A 32 -35.54 0.33 -22.80
C SER A 32 -34.87 1.67 -22.45
N PRO A 33 -34.40 1.82 -21.20
CA PRO A 33 -33.66 3.02 -20.81
C PRO A 33 -32.35 3.12 -21.61
N ASN A 34 -31.96 4.34 -21.96
CA ASN A 34 -30.67 4.61 -22.59
C ASN A 34 -29.57 4.61 -21.51
N LEU A 35 -29.02 3.43 -21.22
CA LEU A 35 -28.04 3.28 -20.14
C LEU A 35 -26.75 4.08 -20.37
N ALA A 36 -26.34 4.30 -21.62
CA ALA A 36 -25.14 5.09 -21.92
C ALA A 36 -25.33 6.57 -21.55
N GLU A 37 -26.51 7.14 -21.85
CA GLU A 37 -26.87 8.50 -21.44
C GLU A 37 -26.97 8.60 -19.92
N VAL A 38 -27.59 7.61 -19.27
CA VAL A 38 -27.70 7.59 -17.80
C VAL A 38 -26.34 7.55 -17.12
N VAL A 39 -25.38 6.78 -17.64
CA VAL A 39 -24.00 6.76 -17.14
C VAL A 39 -23.38 8.15 -17.25
N LYS A 40 -23.53 8.83 -18.39
CA LYS A 40 -23.01 10.20 -18.60
C LYS A 40 -23.65 11.20 -17.65
N ASP A 41 -24.95 11.08 -17.39
CA ASP A 41 -25.65 11.96 -16.44
C ASP A 41 -25.15 11.74 -15.01
N TYR A 42 -24.96 10.49 -14.59
CA TYR A 42 -24.38 10.20 -13.27
C TYR A 42 -22.94 10.69 -13.16
N GLU A 43 -22.13 10.59 -14.21
CA GLU A 43 -20.76 11.09 -14.23
C GLU A 43 -20.71 12.60 -14.03
N ALA A 44 -21.54 13.35 -14.77
CA ALA A 44 -21.65 14.80 -14.62
C ALA A 44 -22.08 15.19 -13.20
N LEU A 45 -23.06 14.48 -12.63
CA LEU A 45 -23.51 14.70 -11.26
C LEU A 45 -22.44 14.35 -10.23
N ALA A 46 -21.70 13.25 -10.41
CA ALA A 46 -20.64 12.82 -9.51
C ALA A 46 -19.51 13.85 -9.43
N ASN A 47 -19.11 14.42 -10.57
CA ASN A 47 -18.06 15.44 -10.63
C ASN A 47 -18.53 16.73 -9.94
N ARG A 48 -19.75 17.20 -10.24
CA ARG A 48 -20.34 18.35 -9.55
C ARG A 48 -20.41 18.15 -8.03
N LEU A 49 -20.84 16.99 -7.57
CA LEU A 49 -20.90 16.67 -6.14
C LEU A 49 -19.51 16.65 -5.49
N LEU A 50 -18.48 16.22 -6.23
CA LEU A 50 -17.11 16.26 -5.74
C LEU A 50 -16.61 17.71 -5.61
N ASP A 51 -16.90 18.57 -6.59
CA ASP A 51 -16.58 20.00 -6.55
C ASP A 51 -17.28 20.72 -5.39
N GLU A 52 -18.50 20.29 -5.06
CA GLU A 52 -19.30 20.77 -3.91
C GLU A 52 -18.89 20.11 -2.58
N ASN A 53 -17.80 19.34 -2.52
CA ASN A 53 -17.32 18.57 -1.34
C ASN A 53 -18.36 17.60 -0.74
N CYS A 54 -19.29 17.12 -1.56
CA CYS A 54 -20.30 16.12 -1.20
C CYS A 54 -19.80 14.70 -1.55
N THR A 55 -18.65 14.31 -1.00
CA THR A 55 -17.88 13.10 -1.39
C THR A 55 -18.71 11.81 -1.34
N GLU A 56 -19.50 11.60 -0.28
CA GLU A 56 -20.36 10.42 -0.12
C GLU A 56 -21.39 10.28 -1.25
N TYR A 57 -22.02 11.39 -1.65
CA TYR A 57 -23.02 11.38 -2.71
C TYR A 57 -22.39 11.21 -4.10
N SER A 58 -21.15 11.68 -4.29
CA SER A 58 -20.36 11.38 -5.48
C SER A 58 -20.08 9.87 -5.59
N ALA A 59 -19.69 9.23 -4.48
CA ALA A 59 -19.49 7.78 -4.39
C ALA A 59 -20.78 7.01 -4.72
N LEU A 60 -21.94 7.47 -4.24
CA LEU A 60 -23.24 6.90 -4.56
C LEU A 60 -23.54 6.96 -6.06
N CYS A 61 -23.22 8.05 -6.74
CA CYS A 61 -23.38 8.17 -8.19
C CYS A 61 -22.51 7.14 -8.92
N ARG A 62 -21.22 7.03 -8.57
CA ARG A 62 -20.27 6.04 -9.13
C ARG A 62 -20.74 4.60 -8.94
N MET A 63 -21.25 4.26 -7.76
CA MET A 63 -21.84 2.94 -7.51
C MET A 63 -23.07 2.64 -8.40
N ASN A 64 -23.90 3.65 -8.70
CA ASN A 64 -25.02 3.47 -9.64
C ASN A 64 -24.55 3.39 -11.11
N MET A 65 -23.45 4.07 -11.47
CA MET A 65 -22.80 3.91 -12.77
C MET A 65 -22.32 2.48 -12.97
N ALA A 66 -21.68 1.87 -11.96
CA ALA A 66 -21.25 0.47 -11.99
C ALA A 66 -22.42 -0.47 -12.37
N LYS A 67 -23.57 -0.32 -11.72
CA LYS A 67 -24.79 -1.10 -12.02
C LYS A 67 -25.29 -0.90 -13.44
N CYS A 68 -25.17 0.31 -13.99
CA CYS A 68 -25.54 0.58 -15.39
C CYS A 68 -24.55 -0.05 -16.37
N LYS A 69 -23.24 -0.02 -16.07
CA LYS A 69 -22.18 -0.65 -16.87
C LYS A 69 -22.32 -2.18 -16.90
N ASN A 70 -22.71 -2.80 -15.79
CA ASN A 70 -23.07 -4.22 -15.73
C ASN A 70 -24.17 -4.56 -16.75
N GLN A 71 -25.27 -3.80 -16.73
CA GLN A 71 -26.40 -4.01 -17.65
C GLN A 71 -26.04 -3.77 -19.13
N LEU A 72 -25.00 -2.97 -19.39
CA LEU A 72 -24.42 -2.78 -20.73
C LEU A 72 -23.44 -3.91 -21.13
N GLY A 73 -23.16 -4.86 -20.24
CA GLY A 73 -22.19 -5.94 -20.45
C GLY A 73 -20.72 -5.50 -20.32
N ASN A 74 -20.46 -4.33 -19.75
CA ASN A 74 -19.11 -3.77 -19.62
C ASN A 74 -18.55 -4.04 -18.21
N ILE A 75 -18.11 -5.27 -18.00
CA ILE A 75 -17.66 -5.80 -16.69
C ILE A 75 -16.40 -5.10 -16.18
N ASP A 76 -15.45 -4.78 -17.06
CA ASP A 76 -14.20 -4.10 -16.65
C ASP A 76 -14.49 -2.69 -16.12
N GLN A 77 -15.37 -1.96 -16.80
CA GLN A 77 -15.78 -0.63 -16.36
C GLN A 77 -16.69 -0.70 -15.12
N GLU A 78 -17.48 -1.75 -14.94
CA GLU A 78 -18.21 -1.98 -13.69
C GLU A 78 -17.25 -2.09 -12.49
N ALA A 79 -16.17 -2.88 -12.62
CA ALA A 79 -15.18 -3.01 -11.56
C ALA A 79 -14.45 -1.69 -11.25
N VAL A 80 -14.11 -0.91 -12.28
CA VAL A 80 -13.51 0.44 -12.11
C VAL A 80 -14.43 1.37 -11.34
N GLU A 81 -15.71 1.42 -11.70
CA GLU A 81 -16.67 2.32 -11.03
C GLU A 81 -16.92 1.90 -9.57
N TYR A 82 -16.98 0.60 -9.27
CA TYR A 82 -17.05 0.12 -7.89
C TYR A 82 -15.80 0.48 -7.09
N ARG A 83 -14.60 0.27 -7.65
CA ARG A 83 -13.36 0.67 -6.98
C ARG A 83 -13.32 2.18 -6.70
N THR A 84 -13.68 3.00 -7.68
CA THR A 84 -13.73 4.46 -7.54
C THR A 84 -14.73 4.89 -6.47
N ALA A 85 -15.93 4.29 -6.46
CA ALA A 85 -16.91 4.51 -5.40
C ALA A 85 -16.35 4.12 -4.02
N GLY A 86 -15.67 2.98 -3.90
CA GLY A 86 -15.02 2.52 -2.68
C GLY A 86 -14.03 3.55 -2.13
N ARG A 87 -13.12 4.06 -2.97
CA ARG A 87 -12.16 5.11 -2.59
C ARG A 87 -12.83 6.39 -2.11
N LEU A 88 -13.88 6.83 -2.79
CA LEU A 88 -14.63 8.02 -2.41
C LEU A 88 -15.36 7.84 -1.07
N TYR A 89 -15.93 6.66 -0.80
CA TYR A 89 -16.52 6.36 0.50
C TYR A 89 -15.48 6.33 1.63
N ILE A 90 -14.28 5.77 1.39
CA ILE A 90 -13.18 5.84 2.37
C ILE A 90 -12.79 7.29 2.65
N ARG A 91 -12.66 8.12 1.61
CA ARG A 91 -12.39 9.54 1.75
C ARG A 91 -13.47 10.25 2.57
N ALA A 92 -14.74 9.99 2.27
CA ALA A 92 -15.87 10.55 3.01
C ALA A 92 -15.87 10.13 4.48
N GLU A 93 -15.52 8.88 4.80
CA GLU A 93 -15.40 8.39 6.18
C GLU A 93 -14.29 9.15 6.93
N LYS A 94 -13.11 9.30 6.31
CA LYS A 94 -11.98 10.05 6.91
C LYS A 94 -12.33 11.52 7.12
N GLU A 95 -13.05 12.13 6.18
CA GLU A 95 -13.56 13.50 6.31
C GLU A 95 -14.50 13.62 7.52
N LYS A 96 -15.38 12.64 7.76
CA LYS A 96 -16.26 12.58 8.95
C LYS A 96 -15.49 12.39 10.26
N GLU A 97 -14.47 11.53 10.26
CA GLU A 97 -13.62 11.28 11.44
C GLU A 97 -12.92 12.57 11.93
N SER A 98 -12.54 13.44 10.99
CA SER A 98 -11.89 14.73 11.28
C SER A 98 -12.81 15.77 11.96
N VAL A 99 -14.13 15.58 11.89
CA VAL A 99 -15.16 16.54 12.35
C VAL A 99 -15.85 16.07 13.65
N GLU A 100 -15.16 15.28 14.48
CA GLU A 100 -15.63 14.74 15.78
C GLU A 100 -16.83 13.78 15.72
N ASN A 101 -17.38 13.47 14.54
CA ASN A 101 -18.57 12.63 14.40
C ASN A 101 -18.21 11.15 14.13
N ARG A 102 -17.59 10.50 15.13
CA ARG A 102 -17.03 9.13 15.04
C ARG A 102 -18.05 7.98 15.04
N LEU A 103 -19.35 8.24 14.97
CA LEU A 103 -20.37 7.23 15.27
C LEU A 103 -20.98 6.55 14.02
N SER A 104 -20.78 7.11 12.82
CA SER A 104 -21.46 6.64 11.61
C SER A 104 -20.50 5.93 10.66
N MET A 105 -20.29 4.62 10.87
CA MET A 105 -19.48 3.72 10.01
C MET A 105 -20.14 3.41 8.65
N GLU A 106 -21.16 4.17 8.25
CA GLU A 106 -21.96 3.90 7.06
C GLU A 106 -21.13 4.00 5.77
N CYS A 107 -20.26 5.01 5.65
CA CYS A 107 -19.42 5.13 4.46
C CYS A 107 -18.37 4.01 4.43
N LEU A 108 -17.81 3.61 5.57
CA LEU A 108 -16.91 2.47 5.64
C LEU A 108 -17.59 1.17 5.14
N TYR A 109 -18.79 0.85 5.61
CA TYR A 109 -19.52 -0.34 5.15
C TYR A 109 -19.82 -0.28 3.64
N MET A 110 -20.17 0.90 3.13
CA MET A 110 -20.38 1.10 1.70
C MET A 110 -19.08 0.97 0.89
N ALA A 111 -17.96 1.44 1.42
CA ALA A 111 -16.64 1.25 0.81
C ALA A 111 -16.30 -0.24 0.71
N MET A 112 -16.40 -0.97 1.82
CA MET A 112 -16.15 -2.42 1.87
C MET A 112 -17.04 -3.17 0.88
N HIS A 113 -18.33 -2.81 0.79
CA HIS A 113 -19.23 -3.38 -0.20
C HIS A 113 -18.73 -3.16 -1.63
N CYS A 114 -18.36 -1.93 -1.97
CA CYS A 114 -17.88 -1.58 -3.31
C CYS A 114 -16.56 -2.31 -3.66
N TYR A 115 -15.60 -2.37 -2.73
CA TYR A 115 -14.37 -3.14 -2.94
C TYR A 115 -14.66 -4.63 -3.12
N ASN A 116 -15.54 -5.22 -2.32
CA ASN A 116 -15.91 -6.63 -2.45
C ASN A 116 -16.56 -6.95 -3.80
N GLU A 117 -17.40 -6.06 -4.33
CA GLU A 117 -17.94 -6.23 -5.68
C GLU A 117 -16.84 -6.16 -6.75
N ALA A 118 -15.94 -5.17 -6.68
CA ALA A 118 -14.82 -5.07 -7.63
C ALA A 118 -13.91 -6.31 -7.57
N ILE A 119 -13.58 -6.79 -6.36
CA ILE A 119 -12.80 -8.02 -6.15
C ILE A 119 -13.51 -9.23 -6.78
N ARG A 120 -14.82 -9.39 -6.53
CA ARG A 120 -15.62 -10.48 -7.09
C ARG A 120 -15.62 -10.47 -8.62
N LEU A 121 -15.72 -9.29 -9.22
CA LEU A 121 -15.69 -9.13 -10.68
C LEU A 121 -14.33 -9.55 -11.26
N HIS A 122 -13.23 -9.06 -10.72
CA HIS A 122 -11.88 -9.47 -11.15
C HIS A 122 -11.64 -10.97 -10.98
N LEU A 123 -12.09 -11.57 -9.86
CA LEU A 123 -12.00 -13.01 -9.65
C LEU A 123 -12.80 -13.80 -10.68
N SER A 124 -14.01 -13.32 -11.05
CA SER A 124 -14.84 -13.97 -12.07
C SER A 124 -14.21 -13.96 -13.47
N GLN A 125 -13.33 -12.99 -13.73
CA GLN A 125 -12.54 -12.88 -14.96
C GLN A 125 -11.18 -13.59 -14.87
N GLY A 126 -10.87 -14.25 -13.75
CA GLY A 126 -9.58 -14.90 -13.51
C GLY A 126 -8.42 -13.95 -13.19
N GLN A 127 -8.68 -12.65 -13.01
CA GLN A 127 -7.69 -11.61 -12.75
C GLN A 127 -7.28 -11.57 -11.27
N LYS A 128 -6.68 -12.66 -10.77
CA LYS A 128 -6.29 -12.82 -9.36
C LYS A 128 -5.38 -11.70 -8.82
N LEU A 129 -4.44 -11.22 -9.65
CA LEU A 129 -3.49 -10.17 -9.27
C LEU A 129 -4.21 -8.84 -8.96
N LEU A 130 -5.20 -8.46 -9.78
CA LEU A 130 -6.01 -7.26 -9.56
C LEU A 130 -6.94 -7.42 -8.35
N ALA A 131 -7.55 -8.59 -8.17
CA ALA A 131 -8.32 -8.88 -6.97
C ALA A 131 -7.47 -8.76 -5.68
N ALA A 132 -6.24 -9.28 -5.72
CA ALA A 132 -5.31 -9.20 -4.60
C ALA A 132 -4.84 -7.76 -4.34
N SER A 133 -4.60 -6.95 -5.37
CA SER A 133 -4.21 -5.55 -5.18
C SER A 133 -5.32 -4.73 -4.51
N LEU A 134 -6.58 -4.99 -4.83
CA LEU A 134 -7.73 -4.37 -4.16
C LEU A 134 -7.87 -4.82 -2.70
N LEU A 135 -7.63 -6.08 -2.39
CA LEU A 135 -7.58 -6.57 -1.01
C LEU A 135 -6.49 -5.88 -0.20
N ILE A 136 -5.29 -5.73 -0.77
CA ILE A 136 -4.19 -5.02 -0.12
C ILE A 136 -4.55 -3.54 0.07
N GLU A 137 -5.10 -2.88 -0.95
CA GLU A 137 -5.55 -1.48 -0.87
C GLU A 137 -6.57 -1.29 0.26
N LEU A 138 -7.64 -2.09 0.28
CA LEU A 138 -8.65 -2.06 1.34
C LEU A 138 -8.05 -2.37 2.72
N GLY A 139 -7.15 -3.35 2.81
CA GLY A 139 -6.49 -3.73 4.05
C GLY A 139 -5.66 -2.59 4.65
N LYS A 140 -4.94 -1.82 3.82
CA LYS A 140 -4.20 -0.62 4.26
C LYS A 140 -5.14 0.42 4.84
N GLU A 141 -6.25 0.69 4.14
CA GLU A 141 -7.24 1.66 4.59
C GLU A 141 -7.87 1.26 5.92
N LEU A 142 -8.28 0.00 6.07
CA LEU A 142 -8.83 -0.56 7.31
C LEU A 142 -7.83 -0.45 8.47
N ALA A 143 -6.55 -0.71 8.23
CA ALA A 143 -5.51 -0.56 9.25
C ALA A 143 -5.39 0.91 9.72
N CYS A 144 -5.46 1.88 8.80
CA CYS A 144 -5.45 3.30 9.13
C CYS A 144 -6.67 3.74 9.94
N MET A 145 -7.85 3.16 9.66
CA MET A 145 -9.11 3.44 10.36
C MET A 145 -9.31 2.59 11.62
N GLN A 146 -8.25 2.01 12.19
CA GLN A 146 -8.29 1.22 13.43
C GLN A 146 -9.15 -0.07 13.35
N HIS A 147 -9.24 -0.69 12.16
CA HIS A 147 -9.83 -2.01 11.93
C HIS A 147 -8.76 -3.06 11.55
N PRO A 148 -7.85 -3.40 12.48
CA PRO A 148 -6.68 -4.23 12.17
C PRO A 148 -7.03 -5.69 11.87
N GLU A 149 -8.07 -6.26 12.49
CA GLU A 149 -8.46 -7.66 12.26
C GLU A 149 -8.96 -7.85 10.83
N ASP A 150 -9.82 -6.95 10.35
CA ASP A 150 -10.30 -6.95 8.96
C ASP A 150 -9.14 -6.69 7.99
N ALA A 151 -8.21 -5.78 8.32
CA ALA A 151 -7.01 -5.56 7.52
C ALA A 151 -6.17 -6.83 7.37
N ILE A 152 -5.89 -7.53 8.48
CA ILE A 152 -5.14 -8.79 8.49
C ILE A 152 -5.84 -9.84 7.62
N GLN A 153 -7.16 -10.02 7.74
CA GLN A 153 -7.91 -10.96 6.91
C GLN A 153 -7.81 -10.63 5.42
N ASN A 154 -7.83 -9.35 5.04
CA ASN A 154 -7.65 -8.93 3.66
C ASN A 154 -6.25 -9.26 3.13
N PHE A 155 -5.20 -9.05 3.92
CA PHE A 155 -3.83 -9.43 3.54
C PHE A 155 -3.68 -10.96 3.42
N GLU A 156 -4.29 -11.75 4.30
CA GLU A 156 -4.28 -13.21 4.19
C GLU A 156 -4.96 -13.72 2.91
N LYS A 157 -6.12 -13.14 2.57
CA LYS A 157 -6.81 -13.42 1.30
C LYS A 157 -5.92 -13.04 0.11
N ALA A 158 -5.25 -11.89 0.16
CA ALA A 158 -4.34 -11.47 -0.90
C ALA A 158 -3.16 -12.45 -1.05
N VAL A 159 -2.54 -12.88 0.05
CA VAL A 159 -1.46 -13.89 0.04
C VAL A 159 -1.93 -15.19 -0.64
N HIS A 160 -3.14 -15.65 -0.35
CA HIS A 160 -3.68 -16.86 -0.99
C HIS A 160 -3.88 -16.71 -2.50
N LEU A 161 -4.27 -15.52 -2.98
CA LEU A 161 -4.46 -15.24 -4.40
C LEU A 161 -3.14 -15.03 -5.17
N LEU A 162 -2.07 -14.67 -4.46
CA LEU A 162 -0.76 -14.31 -5.01
C LEU A 162 0.24 -15.48 -4.98
N ASP A 163 -0.21 -16.71 -4.69
CA ASP A 163 0.62 -17.90 -4.52
C ASP A 163 1.68 -18.12 -5.63
N THR A 164 1.40 -17.74 -6.87
CA THR A 164 2.35 -17.83 -7.99
C THR A 164 3.30 -16.63 -8.15
N HIS A 165 3.23 -15.62 -7.28
CA HIS A 165 3.96 -14.35 -7.38
C HIS A 165 4.72 -14.05 -6.06
N PRO A 166 5.90 -14.63 -5.84
CA PRO A 166 6.62 -14.56 -4.56
C PRO A 166 6.88 -13.13 -4.05
N HIS A 167 7.20 -12.18 -4.94
CA HIS A 167 7.40 -10.78 -4.57
C HIS A 167 6.11 -10.10 -4.09
N ALA A 168 4.99 -10.36 -4.77
CA ALA A 168 3.70 -9.81 -4.39
C ALA A 168 3.18 -10.41 -3.06
N VAL A 169 3.42 -11.71 -2.83
CA VAL A 169 3.21 -12.35 -1.53
C VAL A 169 4.02 -11.66 -0.44
N GLY A 170 5.31 -11.40 -0.72
CA GLY A 170 6.18 -10.68 0.21
C GLY A 170 5.63 -9.30 0.59
N HIS A 171 5.17 -8.53 -0.39
CA HIS A 171 4.56 -7.21 -0.13
C HIS A 171 3.30 -7.32 0.74
N ALA A 172 2.40 -8.28 0.50
CA ALA A 172 1.23 -8.50 1.35
C ALA A 172 1.60 -8.92 2.78
N LEU A 173 2.59 -9.81 2.93
CA LEU A 173 3.09 -10.26 4.23
C LEU A 173 3.77 -9.14 5.01
N ARG A 174 4.50 -8.23 4.34
CA ARG A 174 5.09 -7.04 4.94
C ARG A 174 4.03 -6.16 5.60
N TRP A 175 2.93 -5.87 4.89
CA TRP A 175 1.81 -5.11 5.44
C TRP A 175 1.13 -5.84 6.60
N LYS A 176 0.89 -7.14 6.47
CA LYS A 176 0.34 -7.97 7.56
C LYS A 176 1.21 -7.90 8.81
N LEU A 177 2.53 -8.10 8.66
CA LEU A 177 3.51 -8.05 9.74
C LEU A 177 3.55 -6.69 10.43
N CYS A 178 3.47 -5.60 9.65
CA CYS A 178 3.38 -4.24 10.16
C CYS A 178 2.14 -4.05 11.04
N VAL A 179 0.97 -4.47 10.56
CA VAL A 179 -0.29 -4.35 11.31
C VAL A 179 -0.29 -5.20 12.58
N GLU A 180 0.08 -6.49 12.48
CA GLU A 180 0.17 -7.40 13.63
C GLU A 180 1.09 -6.85 14.72
N THR A 181 2.26 -6.34 14.33
CA THR A 181 3.19 -5.72 15.27
C THR A 181 2.60 -4.45 15.89
N SER A 182 1.95 -3.61 15.08
CA SER A 182 1.36 -2.34 15.52
C SER A 182 0.32 -2.52 16.61
N VAL A 183 -0.53 -3.53 16.49
CA VAL A 183 -1.59 -3.83 17.46
C VAL A 183 -1.11 -4.69 18.63
N GLY A 184 0.06 -5.31 18.51
CA GLY A 184 0.64 -6.15 19.56
C GLY A 184 0.32 -7.63 19.45
N PHE A 185 -0.13 -8.11 18.30
CA PHE A 185 -0.27 -9.54 18.01
C PHE A 185 1.12 -10.15 17.72
N LEU A 186 2.03 -10.06 18.69
CA LEU A 186 3.46 -10.37 18.50
C LEU A 186 3.71 -11.85 18.17
N ALA A 187 2.88 -12.76 18.70
CA ALA A 187 2.96 -14.18 18.37
C ALA A 187 2.60 -14.45 16.89
N ASP A 188 1.62 -13.72 16.37
CA ASP A 188 1.20 -13.80 14.96
C ASP A 188 2.23 -13.14 14.06
N ALA A 189 2.72 -11.95 14.44
CA ALA A 189 3.82 -11.26 13.79
C ALA A 189 5.05 -12.17 13.64
N ARG A 190 5.39 -12.94 14.67
CA ARG A 190 6.51 -13.91 14.59
C ARG A 190 6.23 -15.03 13.59
N ARG A 191 5.00 -15.56 13.54
CA ARG A 191 4.61 -16.57 12.53
C ARG A 191 4.68 -15.99 11.11
N THR A 192 4.15 -14.78 10.91
CA THR A 192 4.19 -14.04 9.65
C THR A 192 5.62 -13.74 9.21
N SER A 193 6.49 -13.28 10.12
CA SER A 193 7.92 -13.01 9.85
C SER A 193 8.64 -14.28 9.37
N ASN A 194 8.43 -15.41 10.05
CA ASN A 194 9.04 -16.68 9.65
C ASN A 194 8.57 -17.16 8.28
N PHE A 195 7.26 -17.06 8.00
CA PHE A 195 6.72 -17.43 6.70
C PHE A 195 7.25 -16.49 5.61
N TYR A 196 7.28 -15.19 5.86
CA TYR A 196 7.82 -14.20 4.94
C TYR A 196 9.30 -14.46 4.63
N ARG A 197 10.12 -14.76 5.65
CA ARG A 197 11.53 -15.15 5.46
C ARG A 197 11.68 -16.34 4.53
N GLN A 198 10.89 -17.41 4.71
CA GLN A 198 10.96 -18.59 3.84
C GLN A 198 10.65 -18.26 2.37
N ILE A 199 9.69 -17.36 2.13
CA ILE A 199 9.37 -16.86 0.78
C ILE A 199 10.54 -16.05 0.21
N VAL A 200 11.13 -15.13 0.97
CA VAL A 200 12.26 -14.31 0.51
C VAL A 200 13.53 -15.16 0.28
N GLU A 201 13.74 -16.19 1.08
CA GLU A 201 14.84 -17.14 0.91
C GLU A 201 14.78 -17.86 -0.44
N SER A 202 13.58 -18.08 -0.99
CA SER A 202 13.40 -18.68 -2.31
C SER A 202 13.55 -17.70 -3.48
N TRP A 203 13.68 -16.39 -3.22
CA TRP A 203 13.89 -15.40 -4.28
C TRP A 203 15.28 -15.55 -4.91
N PRO A 204 15.46 -15.09 -6.17
CA PRO A 204 16.79 -14.97 -6.77
C PRO A 204 17.73 -14.13 -5.92
N ASN A 205 19.04 -14.40 -6.01
CA ASN A 205 20.03 -13.62 -5.26
C ASN A 205 20.13 -12.18 -5.81
N SER A 206 19.33 -11.28 -5.25
CA SER A 206 19.25 -9.86 -5.61
C SER A 206 19.56 -8.95 -4.42
N GLY A 207 19.77 -7.66 -4.69
CA GLY A 207 19.91 -6.66 -3.62
C GLY A 207 18.67 -6.60 -2.73
N SER A 208 17.50 -6.64 -3.34
CA SER A 208 16.19 -6.68 -2.67
C SER A 208 16.02 -7.88 -1.76
N ARG A 209 16.41 -9.09 -2.20
CA ARG A 209 16.41 -10.27 -1.33
C ARG A 209 17.25 -10.03 -0.08
N LYS A 210 18.46 -9.48 -0.23
CA LYS A 210 19.35 -9.20 0.90
C LYS A 210 18.73 -8.16 1.85
N LEU A 211 18.14 -7.09 1.33
CA LEU A 211 17.48 -6.06 2.14
C LEU A 211 16.34 -6.63 2.98
N HIS A 212 15.46 -7.40 2.35
CA HIS A 212 14.33 -8.04 3.05
C HIS A 212 14.79 -9.04 4.11
N LEU A 213 15.81 -9.86 3.81
CA LEU A 213 16.35 -10.80 4.80
C LEU A 213 17.04 -10.08 5.97
N ASN A 214 17.75 -8.97 5.69
CA ASN A 214 18.34 -8.12 6.71
C ASN A 214 17.26 -7.56 7.66
N GLU A 215 16.18 -6.98 7.12
CA GLU A 215 15.07 -6.48 7.93
C GLU A 215 14.40 -7.60 8.73
N LEU A 216 14.15 -8.76 8.10
CA LEU A 216 13.50 -9.90 8.75
C LEU A 216 14.34 -10.50 9.87
N GLU A 217 15.67 -10.50 9.77
CA GLU A 217 16.54 -10.89 10.89
C GLU A 217 16.38 -9.93 12.07
N ILE A 218 16.44 -8.61 11.83
CA ILE A 218 16.26 -7.59 12.87
C ILE A 218 14.89 -7.74 13.53
N ILE A 219 13.82 -7.79 12.73
CA ILE A 219 12.44 -7.94 13.22
C ILE A 219 12.29 -9.23 14.02
N THR A 220 12.85 -10.34 13.55
CA THR A 220 12.75 -11.62 14.26
C THR A 220 13.47 -11.57 15.60
N VAL A 221 14.68 -11.01 15.69
CA VAL A 221 15.39 -10.82 16.96
C VAL A 221 14.55 -9.98 17.92
N MET A 222 13.99 -8.87 17.44
CA MET A 222 13.14 -7.97 18.23
C MET A 222 11.88 -8.68 18.76
N LEU A 223 11.19 -9.44 17.92
CA LEU A 223 10.01 -10.22 18.32
C LEU A 223 10.35 -11.30 19.36
N LEU A 224 11.49 -11.98 19.21
CA LEU A 224 11.92 -13.01 20.15
C LEU A 224 12.26 -12.44 21.54
N LEU A 225 12.80 -11.22 21.60
CA LEU A 225 13.01 -10.51 22.87
C LEU A 225 11.69 -10.11 23.52
N ALA A 226 10.76 -9.55 22.74
CA ALA A 226 9.49 -9.05 23.24
C ALA A 226 8.54 -10.17 23.72
N LEU A 227 8.64 -11.38 23.16
CA LEU A 227 7.78 -12.52 23.48
C LEU A 227 8.26 -13.35 24.69
N LYS A 228 9.37 -13.02 25.37
CA LYS A 228 9.88 -13.85 26.48
C LYS A 228 8.85 -13.91 27.64
N PRO A 229 8.49 -15.12 28.15
CA PRO A 229 8.92 -16.45 27.70
C PRO A 229 8.14 -16.95 26.45
N ILE A 230 8.87 -17.58 25.53
CA ILE A 230 8.28 -18.15 24.32
C ILE A 230 7.60 -19.49 24.67
N ASN A 231 6.26 -19.52 24.60
CA ASN A 231 5.45 -20.69 24.96
C ASN A 231 5.29 -21.74 23.84
N SER A 232 5.73 -21.43 22.62
CA SER A 232 5.58 -22.27 21.43
C SER A 232 6.94 -22.80 20.95
N GLU A 233 6.96 -23.89 20.19
CA GLU A 233 8.20 -24.37 19.58
C GLU A 233 8.88 -23.30 18.72
N MET A 234 10.18 -23.12 18.94
CA MET A 234 11.03 -22.27 18.12
C MET A 234 11.61 -23.07 16.96
N ASN A 235 11.69 -22.45 15.79
CA ASN A 235 12.39 -23.04 14.66
C ASN A 235 13.92 -22.90 14.81
N ASP A 236 14.67 -23.63 13.99
CA ASP A 236 16.14 -23.66 14.13
C ASP A 236 16.80 -22.32 13.79
N PHE A 237 16.18 -21.50 12.93
CA PHE A 237 16.66 -20.15 12.64
C PHE A 237 16.54 -19.26 13.88
N GLU A 238 15.37 -19.25 14.53
CA GLU A 238 15.14 -18.48 15.77
C GLU A 238 16.08 -18.91 16.91
N LYS A 239 16.34 -20.23 17.05
CA LYS A 239 17.30 -20.75 18.04
C LYS A 239 18.70 -20.23 17.78
N ARG A 240 19.15 -20.25 16.51
CA ARG A 240 20.45 -19.71 16.11
C ARG A 240 20.54 -18.21 16.37
N LEU A 241 19.50 -17.43 16.08
CA LEU A 241 19.48 -16.00 16.36
C LEU A 241 19.58 -15.71 17.85
N LEU A 242 18.79 -16.39 18.70
CA LEU A 242 18.88 -16.19 20.15
C LEU A 242 20.27 -16.53 20.68
N GLN A 243 20.86 -17.64 20.24
CA GLN A 243 22.21 -18.01 20.62
C GLN A 243 23.23 -16.94 20.17
N ARG A 244 23.22 -16.56 18.90
CA ARG A 244 24.16 -15.59 18.30
C ARG A 244 24.16 -14.25 19.02
N TYR A 245 22.97 -13.70 19.27
CA TYR A 245 22.85 -12.36 19.84
C TYR A 245 22.89 -12.35 21.38
N SER A 246 22.65 -13.47 22.06
CA SER A 246 22.78 -13.58 23.52
C SER A 246 24.18 -14.00 23.97
N ASP A 247 25.07 -14.37 23.05
CA ASP A 247 26.43 -14.79 23.38
C ASP A 247 27.29 -13.58 23.80
N GLU A 248 27.66 -13.54 25.08
CA GLU A 248 28.55 -12.52 25.66
C GLU A 248 30.00 -12.68 25.21
N SER A 249 30.37 -13.82 24.63
CA SER A 249 31.73 -13.99 24.14
C SER A 249 32.00 -12.99 23.01
N ASN A 250 33.05 -12.20 23.22
CA ASN A 250 33.57 -11.22 22.27
C ASN A 250 34.37 -11.90 21.15
N GLU A 251 33.87 -13.02 20.61
CA GLU A 251 34.37 -13.49 19.33
C GLU A 251 33.70 -12.65 18.25
N ALA A 252 34.22 -11.43 18.09
CA ALA A 252 34.36 -10.85 16.76
C ALA A 252 35.10 -11.92 15.94
N PHE A 253 34.34 -12.81 15.30
CA PHE A 253 34.87 -13.81 14.41
C PHE A 253 35.61 -13.05 13.32
N PHE A 254 36.93 -12.95 13.47
CA PHE A 254 37.83 -12.81 12.34
C PHE A 254 37.63 -14.09 11.54
N THR A 255 36.61 -14.13 10.70
CA THR A 255 36.57 -15.15 9.65
C THR A 255 37.85 -14.97 8.83
N ASN A 256 38.45 -16.05 8.37
CA ASN A 256 39.75 -16.06 7.65
C ASN A 256 39.78 -15.19 6.37
N GLU A 257 38.68 -14.49 6.05
CA GLU A 257 38.51 -13.55 4.95
C GLU A 257 38.29 -12.08 5.38
N GLY A 258 38.41 -11.75 6.67
CA GLY A 258 38.36 -10.36 7.16
C GLY A 258 36.95 -9.76 7.28
N SER A 259 35.90 -10.57 7.20
CA SER A 259 34.52 -10.13 7.46
C SER A 259 34.14 -10.35 8.93
N LEU A 260 33.70 -9.29 9.61
CA LEU A 260 33.23 -9.27 11.01
C LEU A 260 31.82 -9.85 11.19
N LEU A 261 31.14 -10.23 10.10
CA LEU A 261 29.78 -10.77 10.12
C LEU A 261 29.79 -12.30 10.11
N PRO A 262 28.94 -12.97 10.91
CA PRO A 262 28.75 -14.42 10.82
C PRO A 262 28.29 -14.83 9.42
N ASN A 263 28.83 -15.94 8.89
CA ASN A 263 28.52 -16.43 7.54
C ASN A 263 27.04 -16.77 7.31
N ASP A 264 26.29 -17.01 8.37
CA ASP A 264 24.87 -17.35 8.38
C ASP A 264 23.98 -16.17 8.82
N SER A 265 24.53 -14.95 8.87
CA SER A 265 23.80 -13.72 9.15
C SER A 265 23.28 -13.08 7.86
N TYR A 266 22.04 -12.60 7.90
CA TYR A 266 21.47 -11.77 6.85
C TYR A 266 21.76 -10.29 7.02
N ILE A 267 22.37 -9.89 8.15
CA ILE A 267 22.70 -8.49 8.39
C ILE A 267 23.77 -8.01 7.41
N ILE A 268 23.49 -6.89 6.74
CA ILE A 268 24.38 -6.33 5.71
C ILE A 268 25.46 -5.44 6.34
N SER A 269 25.16 -4.77 7.45
CA SER A 269 26.05 -3.82 8.11
C SER A 269 26.62 -4.38 9.42
N VAL A 270 27.95 -4.42 9.51
CA VAL A 270 28.67 -4.74 10.76
C VAL A 270 28.20 -3.86 11.92
N GLU A 271 27.93 -2.58 11.64
CA GLU A 271 27.49 -1.65 12.66
C GLU A 271 26.09 -1.99 13.18
N ILE A 272 25.13 -2.24 12.30
CA ILE A 272 23.78 -2.68 12.69
C ILE A 272 23.85 -3.98 13.48
N TYR A 273 24.69 -4.93 13.06
CA TYR A 273 24.91 -6.18 13.76
C TYR A 273 25.40 -5.97 15.20
N LEU A 274 26.44 -5.14 15.38
CA LEU A 274 27.00 -4.84 16.69
C LEU A 274 26.00 -4.10 17.59
N GLN A 275 25.24 -3.17 17.04
CA GLN A 275 24.22 -2.44 17.80
C GLN A 275 23.05 -3.35 18.19
N LEU A 276 22.60 -4.25 17.30
CA LEU A 276 21.57 -5.24 17.62
C LEU A 276 22.03 -6.21 18.70
N LYS A 277 23.29 -6.67 18.64
CA LYS A 277 23.90 -7.50 19.69
C LYS A 277 23.99 -6.75 21.02
N SER A 278 24.45 -5.50 21.00
CA SER A 278 24.53 -4.65 22.19
C SER A 278 23.15 -4.43 22.83
N PHE A 279 22.13 -4.21 22.00
CA PHE A 279 20.74 -4.11 22.44
C PHE A 279 20.26 -5.39 23.13
N VAL A 280 20.46 -6.55 22.51
CA VAL A 280 20.05 -7.85 23.07
C VAL A 280 20.72 -8.12 24.42
N LEU A 281 22.04 -7.86 24.53
CA LEU A 281 22.79 -8.03 25.77
C LEU A 281 22.30 -7.06 26.86
N ALA A 282 22.05 -5.80 26.52
CA ALA A 282 21.51 -4.82 27.46
C ALA A 282 20.13 -5.22 28.01
N ILE A 283 19.24 -5.72 27.15
CA ILE A 283 17.93 -6.25 27.57
C ILE A 283 18.09 -7.46 28.49
N ASN A 284 18.96 -8.42 28.15
CA ASN A 284 19.21 -9.59 28.99
C ASN A 284 19.80 -9.23 30.37
N ASN A 285 20.62 -8.17 30.42
CA ASN A 285 21.25 -7.68 31.65
C ASN A 285 20.39 -6.68 32.44
N ASN A 286 19.15 -6.43 32.00
CA ASN A 286 18.24 -5.43 32.59
C ASN A 286 18.84 -4.02 32.67
N ASP A 287 19.61 -3.61 31.65
CA ASP A 287 20.15 -2.26 31.50
C ASP A 287 19.34 -1.47 30.44
N PRO A 288 18.29 -0.74 30.84
CA PRO A 288 17.46 0.02 29.90
C PRO A 288 18.20 1.21 29.28
N SER A 289 19.24 1.74 29.94
CA SER A 289 20.00 2.89 29.42
C SER A 289 20.90 2.44 28.27
N ALA A 290 21.60 1.32 28.43
CA ALA A 290 22.41 0.74 27.35
C ALA A 290 21.53 0.29 26.17
N ALA A 291 20.34 -0.27 26.45
CA ALA A 291 19.39 -0.66 25.42
C ALA A 291 18.90 0.56 24.63
N ASP A 292 18.57 1.67 25.28
CA ASP A 292 18.13 2.90 24.61
C ASP A 292 19.24 3.51 23.73
N ILE A 293 20.50 3.50 24.18
CA ILE A 293 21.65 3.96 23.39
C ILE A 293 21.83 3.10 22.13
N ALA A 294 21.83 1.77 22.28
CA ALA A 294 21.99 0.85 21.16
C ALA A 294 20.83 0.97 20.16
N LEU A 295 19.60 1.09 20.68
CA LEU A 295 18.41 1.30 19.86
C LEU A 295 18.48 2.63 19.10
N THR A 296 18.88 3.70 19.78
CA THR A 296 19.05 5.03 19.18
C THR A 296 20.13 5.01 18.09
N ALA A 297 21.23 4.29 18.30
CA ALA A 297 22.27 4.11 17.28
C ALA A 297 21.75 3.34 16.05
N MET A 298 20.94 2.29 16.23
CA MET A 298 20.28 1.59 15.12
C MET A 298 19.32 2.49 14.34
N HIS A 299 18.61 3.40 15.01
CA HIS A 299 17.68 4.34 14.37
C HIS A 299 18.38 5.45 13.58
N HIS A 300 19.48 6.01 14.10
CA HIS A 300 20.23 7.06 13.39
C HIS A 300 20.76 6.60 12.02
N HIS A 301 20.98 5.29 11.87
CA HIS A 301 21.36 4.66 10.60
C HIS A 301 20.17 4.35 9.68
N ASN A 302 18.93 4.38 10.18
CA ASN A 302 17.72 3.94 9.47
C ASN A 302 16.59 5.01 9.36
N VAL A 303 16.88 6.31 9.56
CA VAL A 303 15.97 7.51 9.40
C VAL A 303 15.49 8.16 10.72
N LYS A 304 15.42 9.50 10.67
CA LYS A 304 15.23 10.52 11.74
C LYS A 304 13.85 10.49 12.46
N LEU A 305 13.90 10.66 13.80
CA LEU A 305 12.89 11.18 14.79
C LEU A 305 11.76 10.20 15.24
N VAL A 306 11.25 10.12 16.48
CA VAL A 306 10.87 11.09 17.53
C VAL A 306 10.95 10.44 18.93
N HIS A 307 11.33 11.20 19.96
CA HIS A 307 11.31 10.79 21.38
C HIS A 307 9.89 10.56 21.91
N SER A 308 9.66 9.52 22.73
CA SER A 308 8.70 9.62 23.82
C SER A 308 9.14 8.78 25.02
N ALA A 309 9.08 9.40 26.19
CA ALA A 309 9.56 8.87 27.45
C ALA A 309 8.54 7.91 28.08
N LYS A 310 9.08 6.90 28.77
CA LYS A 310 8.43 6.08 29.82
C LYS A 310 7.11 5.40 29.43
N THR A 311 7.21 4.27 28.75
CA THR A 311 6.30 3.12 28.95
C THR A 311 6.90 1.90 28.28
N ASP A 312 6.73 0.73 28.92
CA ASP A 312 6.84 -0.65 28.42
C ASP A 312 7.79 -0.90 27.22
N ALA A 313 8.81 -1.75 27.38
CA ALA A 313 9.83 -2.07 26.36
C ALA A 313 9.24 -2.58 25.02
N SER A 314 7.96 -2.95 25.00
CA SER A 314 7.18 -3.29 23.81
C SER A 314 6.86 -2.08 22.91
N VAL A 315 6.86 -0.84 23.41
CA VAL A 315 6.49 0.37 22.64
C VAL A 315 7.63 0.87 21.75
N PRO A 316 8.89 1.03 22.23
CA PRO A 316 10.02 1.38 21.37
C PRO A 316 10.28 0.35 20.26
N LEU A 317 10.03 -0.93 20.57
CA LEU A 317 10.16 -2.04 19.62
C LEU A 317 9.12 -1.98 18.50
N ARG A 318 7.86 -1.66 18.84
CA ARG A 318 6.79 -1.41 17.87
C ARG A 318 7.05 -0.18 17.01
N VAL A 319 7.64 0.87 17.59
CA VAL A 319 8.03 2.09 16.87
C VAL A 319 9.19 1.82 15.91
N LEU A 320 10.21 1.06 16.30
CA LEU A 320 11.31 0.65 15.41
C LEU A 320 10.79 -0.24 14.27
N ILE A 321 9.97 -1.24 14.58
CA ILE A 321 9.40 -2.11 13.54
C ILE A 321 8.53 -1.29 12.59
N LYS A 322 7.72 -0.36 13.12
CA LYS A 322 7.01 0.63 12.30
C LYS A 322 7.98 1.49 11.47
N SER A 323 9.07 2.02 12.01
CA SER A 323 9.99 2.89 11.25
C SER A 323 10.74 2.14 10.13
N LEU A 324 11.02 0.84 10.33
CA LEU A 324 11.50 -0.05 9.26
C LEU A 324 10.47 -0.19 8.12
N PHE A 325 9.18 -0.06 8.41
CA PHE A 325 8.09 -0.12 7.43
C PHE A 325 7.63 1.26 6.89
N TYR A 326 7.74 2.33 7.67
CA TYR A 326 7.18 3.67 7.39
C TYR A 326 8.15 4.62 6.68
N ASN A 327 9.40 4.22 6.44
CA ASN A 327 10.25 4.91 5.46
C ASN A 327 9.71 4.82 4.02
N GLU A 328 8.61 4.09 3.79
CA GLU A 328 7.95 3.97 2.50
C GLU A 328 6.68 4.84 2.36
N SER A 329 6.72 6.11 2.79
CA SER A 329 6.17 7.14 1.89
C SER A 329 7.19 7.38 0.77
N SER A 330 7.70 6.29 0.18
CA SER A 330 8.86 6.18 -0.72
C SER A 330 9.34 4.72 -0.81
N VAL A 331 8.73 3.87 -1.64
CA VAL A 331 9.23 2.63 -2.30
C VAL A 331 8.11 1.59 -2.35
N SER A 332 8.05 0.84 -3.45
CA SER A 332 6.97 -0.08 -3.79
C SER A 332 7.50 -1.04 -4.83
N LEU A 333 6.84 -2.19 -4.99
CA LEU A 333 6.77 -3.00 -6.21
C LEU A 333 8.03 -2.99 -7.11
N GLU A 334 9.10 -3.67 -6.69
CA GLU A 334 10.02 -4.27 -7.67
C GLU A 334 9.23 -5.34 -8.41
N VAL A 335 8.74 -4.98 -9.61
CA VAL A 335 8.18 -5.93 -10.55
C VAL A 335 9.30 -6.24 -11.53
N ASP A 336 9.96 -7.37 -11.31
CA ASP A 336 11.00 -7.94 -12.18
C ASP A 336 10.37 -8.45 -13.48
N SER A 337 9.85 -7.53 -14.29
CA SER A 337 9.36 -7.81 -15.64
C SER A 337 9.56 -6.60 -16.55
N ASP A 338 10.06 -6.87 -17.75
CA ASP A 338 10.26 -5.87 -18.79
C ASP A 338 8.88 -5.33 -19.23
N PHE A 339 8.59 -4.09 -18.87
CA PHE A 339 7.43 -3.38 -19.38
C PHE A 339 7.86 -2.42 -20.48
N LYS A 340 7.01 -2.19 -21.48
CA LYS A 340 7.21 -1.03 -22.34
C LYS A 340 6.76 0.22 -21.60
N VAL A 341 7.38 1.36 -21.93
CA VAL A 341 6.95 2.71 -21.48
C VAL A 341 5.43 2.89 -21.64
N ARG A 342 4.86 2.41 -22.75
CA ARG A 342 3.40 2.44 -22.97
C ARG A 342 2.59 1.65 -21.93
N ASP A 343 3.06 0.49 -21.49
CA ASP A 343 2.31 -0.34 -20.53
C ASP A 343 2.24 0.33 -19.15
N VAL A 344 3.31 1.02 -18.75
CA VAL A 344 3.38 1.81 -17.50
C VAL A 344 2.48 3.04 -17.58
N ILE A 345 2.48 3.74 -18.72
CA ILE A 345 1.56 4.86 -18.99
C ILE A 345 0.11 4.39 -18.90
N ASN A 346 -0.20 3.23 -19.49
CA ASN A 346 -1.56 2.68 -19.53
C ASN A 346 -2.04 2.23 -18.14
N ALA A 347 -1.16 1.59 -17.37
CA ALA A 347 -1.44 1.24 -15.98
C ALA A 347 -1.66 2.48 -15.10
N TYR A 348 -0.90 3.56 -15.34
CA TYR A 348 -1.07 4.83 -14.64
C TYR A 348 -2.36 5.55 -15.06
N ALA A 349 -2.65 5.66 -16.35
CA ALA A 349 -3.90 6.23 -16.87
C ALA A 349 -5.13 5.48 -16.34
N TYR A 350 -5.06 4.16 -16.26
CA TYR A 350 -6.08 3.32 -15.60
C TYR A 350 -6.17 3.59 -14.09
N ARG A 351 -5.05 3.84 -13.41
CA ARG A 351 -5.00 4.14 -11.97
C ARG A 351 -5.57 5.53 -11.64
N THR A 352 -5.41 6.51 -12.54
CA THR A 352 -5.84 7.92 -12.35
C THR A 352 -7.17 8.25 -13.02
N GLY A 353 -7.70 7.36 -13.86
CA GLY A 353 -8.98 7.57 -14.55
C GLY A 353 -8.88 8.46 -15.80
N HIS A 354 -7.67 8.65 -16.34
CA HIS A 354 -7.46 9.38 -17.60
C HIS A 354 -7.59 8.44 -18.82
N ASN A 355 -8.05 8.99 -19.94
CA ASN A 355 -8.40 8.24 -21.15
C ASN A 355 -7.28 8.36 -22.21
N GLU A 356 -6.81 7.24 -22.78
CA GLU A 356 -5.74 7.19 -23.80
C GLU A 356 -5.98 8.11 -25.01
N LYS A 357 -7.24 8.45 -25.29
CA LYS A 357 -7.63 9.14 -26.52
C LYS A 357 -7.62 10.66 -26.45
N ASP A 358 -7.53 11.23 -25.24
CA ASP A 358 -7.73 12.66 -25.03
C ASP A 358 -6.41 13.43 -24.81
N GLU A 359 -5.29 12.75 -24.54
CA GLU A 359 -4.00 13.39 -24.20
C GLU A 359 -2.77 12.61 -24.76
N GLU A 360 -1.77 13.32 -25.30
CA GLU A 360 -0.45 12.76 -25.61
C GLU A 360 0.35 12.64 -24.29
N PHE A 361 0.44 11.44 -23.72
CA PHE A 361 1.18 11.18 -22.48
C PHE A 361 2.69 11.01 -22.77
N VAL A 362 3.54 11.86 -22.15
CA VAL A 362 5.00 11.79 -22.25
C VAL A 362 5.63 11.61 -20.86
N LEU A 363 6.40 10.53 -20.67
CA LEU A 363 7.23 10.34 -19.48
C LEU A 363 8.53 11.16 -19.63
N ARG A 364 8.70 12.18 -18.78
CA ARG A 364 9.94 12.97 -18.67
C ARG A 364 10.69 12.64 -17.39
N PHE A 365 12.00 12.48 -17.50
CA PHE A 365 12.88 12.35 -16.36
C PHE A 365 13.00 13.68 -15.59
N HIS A 366 13.44 13.59 -14.34
CA HIS A 366 13.75 14.76 -13.52
C HIS A 366 14.85 15.65 -14.12
N ASP A 367 15.65 15.12 -15.05
CA ASP A 367 16.66 15.85 -15.83
C ASP A 367 16.17 16.37 -17.19
N HIS A 368 14.85 16.34 -17.42
CA HIS A 368 14.17 16.78 -18.65
C HIS A 368 14.47 15.98 -19.93
N SER A 369 15.09 14.80 -19.82
CA SER A 369 15.18 13.88 -20.96
C SER A 369 13.85 13.12 -21.18
N SER A 370 13.50 12.81 -22.43
CA SER A 370 12.25 12.10 -22.80
C SER A 370 12.53 10.66 -23.23
N LEU A 371 11.69 9.70 -22.80
CA LEU A 371 11.72 8.30 -23.26
C LEU A 371 10.82 8.08 -24.48
N ASN A 372 11.22 7.19 -25.39
CA ASN A 372 10.32 6.72 -26.44
C ASN A 372 9.34 5.69 -25.90
N SER A 373 8.12 5.63 -26.42
CA SER A 373 7.07 4.71 -25.94
C SER A 373 7.42 3.21 -26.05
N GLU A 374 8.39 2.87 -26.89
CA GLU A 374 8.85 1.51 -27.15
C GLU A 374 10.14 1.14 -26.40
N ASP A 375 10.73 2.07 -25.63
CA ASP A 375 11.92 1.76 -24.83
C ASP A 375 11.55 0.73 -23.73
N PRO A 376 12.43 -0.26 -23.47
CA PRO A 376 12.23 -1.20 -22.37
C PRO A 376 12.50 -0.52 -21.02
N LEU A 377 11.54 -0.63 -20.10
CA LEU A 377 11.64 -0.17 -18.72
C LEU A 377 11.78 -1.38 -17.78
N HIS A 378 12.77 -1.32 -16.91
CA HIS A 378 12.79 -2.14 -15.70
C HIS A 378 12.22 -1.33 -14.55
N VAL A 379 11.05 -1.69 -14.05
CA VAL A 379 10.44 -1.00 -12.90
C VAL A 379 11.00 -1.59 -11.62
N LEU A 380 11.91 -0.83 -11.00
CA LEU A 380 12.53 -1.17 -9.72
C LEU A 380 11.66 -0.74 -8.53
N GLY A 381 10.61 0.05 -8.76
CA GLY A 381 9.66 0.33 -7.72
C GLY A 381 8.72 1.49 -7.95
N VAL A 382 7.76 1.70 -7.05
CA VAL A 382 6.93 2.91 -6.95
C VAL A 382 7.28 3.64 -5.64
N TYR A 383 8.02 4.73 -5.73
CA TYR A 383 8.39 5.48 -4.54
C TYR A 383 7.11 6.00 -3.82
N ASN A 384 6.15 6.61 -4.52
CA ASN A 384 4.88 7.07 -3.91
C ASN A 384 3.71 7.06 -4.91
N ASP A 385 2.54 7.55 -4.51
CA ASP A 385 1.40 7.75 -5.42
C ASP A 385 1.74 8.52 -6.73
N GLU A 386 2.89 9.23 -6.78
CA GLU A 386 3.34 10.04 -7.92
C GLU A 386 4.77 9.75 -8.44
N GLU A 387 5.52 8.80 -7.87
CA GLU A 387 6.92 8.59 -8.25
C GLU A 387 7.26 7.11 -8.51
N LEU A 388 7.95 6.84 -9.62
CA LEU A 388 8.45 5.52 -10.02
C LEU A 388 9.98 5.48 -9.91
N ILE A 389 10.52 4.37 -9.40
CA ILE A 389 11.93 4.00 -9.47
C ILE A 389 12.06 3.05 -10.66
N ILE A 390 12.88 3.44 -11.62
CA ILE A 390 13.10 2.62 -12.82
C ILE A 390 14.58 2.49 -13.14
N SER A 391 14.94 1.41 -13.81
CA SER A 391 16.24 1.22 -14.44
C SER A 391 16.06 1.30 -15.96
N VAL A 392 16.78 2.23 -16.57
CA VAL A 392 16.85 2.38 -18.03
C VAL A 392 18.31 2.31 -18.44
N ARG A 393 18.64 1.36 -19.32
CA ARG A 393 20.02 1.17 -19.85
C ARG A 393 21.07 1.01 -18.73
N GLY A 394 20.70 0.38 -17.61
CA GLY A 394 21.61 0.12 -16.48
C GLY A 394 21.84 1.31 -15.55
N LYS A 395 21.12 2.42 -15.71
CA LYS A 395 21.10 3.53 -14.76
C LYS A 395 19.80 3.53 -13.96
N ILE A 396 19.93 3.57 -12.63
CA ILE A 396 18.82 3.74 -11.70
C ILE A 396 18.44 5.22 -11.69
N LEU A 397 17.18 5.53 -12.00
CA LEU A 397 16.66 6.88 -12.10
C LEU A 397 15.36 7.01 -11.31
N PHE A 398 15.21 8.14 -10.61
CA PHE A 398 13.96 8.54 -9.97
C PHE A 398 13.16 9.34 -10.99
N ILE A 399 11.93 8.91 -11.28
CA ILE A 399 10.99 9.66 -12.10
C ILE A 399 9.83 10.14 -11.23
N SER A 400 9.68 11.46 -11.16
CA SER A 400 8.40 12.06 -10.79
C SER A 400 7.48 12.06 -12.01
N LEU A 401 6.32 11.42 -11.91
CA LEU A 401 5.30 11.39 -12.96
C LEU A 401 4.58 12.75 -13.02
N ILE A 402 5.25 13.76 -13.56
CA ILE A 402 4.66 15.08 -13.76
C ILE A 402 3.99 15.11 -15.13
N LEU A 403 2.65 15.04 -15.14
CA LEU A 403 1.83 15.20 -16.34
C LEU A 403 1.92 16.65 -16.84
N TYR A 404 2.42 16.84 -18.06
CA TYR A 404 2.21 18.09 -18.80
C TYR A 404 1.38 17.78 -20.04
N LYS A 405 0.36 18.61 -20.27
CA LYS A 405 -0.22 18.78 -21.60
C LYS A 405 0.84 19.41 -22.48
N GLU A 406 1.45 18.66 -23.40
CA GLU A 406 2.22 19.29 -24.46
C GLU A 406 1.25 20.15 -25.28
N MET A 407 1.28 21.47 -25.06
CA MET A 407 0.76 22.39 -26.04
C MET A 407 1.62 22.19 -27.28
N LYS A 408 1.06 21.59 -28.33
CA LYS A 408 1.60 21.72 -29.69
C LYS A 408 1.72 23.22 -29.95
N VAL A 409 2.95 23.72 -29.91
CA VAL A 409 3.28 25.01 -30.48
C VAL A 409 3.36 24.74 -31.97
N ASP A 410 2.28 25.08 -32.68
CA ASP A 410 2.33 25.28 -34.13
C ASP A 410 3.20 26.50 -34.46
#